data_AF-A0A9D6L5A5-F1
#
_entry.id   AF-A0A9D6L5A5-F1
#
_cell.length_a   1.000
_cell.length_b   1.000
_cell.length_c   1.000
_cell.angle_alpha   90.00
_cell.angle_beta   90.00
_cell.angle_gamma   90.00
#
_symmetry.space_group_name_H-M   'P 1'
#
loop_
_entity.id
_entity.type
_entity.pdbx_description
1 polymer ?
#
loop_
_entity_poly.entity_id
_entity_poly.type
_entity_poly.pdbx_seq_one_letter_code
_entity_poly.pdbx_strand_id
1 'polypeptide(L)'
;MTLAVVAILGLVNFLAARHSKRFDLTAEKLYSLSDQTEKILGALQKDVRVLKFDKSDDAALRDLLTEYKSRSRRITYQFVDPQEKPEIAKQYGVQHFGETIVASGTRVERPESADEQDLTSAILKVTRDAVKTVCFVEGHGEKPLSSQEGEGYGQVEAGLKSENYQVKEVNLVTANQVPADCSVLVEAGPAKALFPQEAAMIAKFLDGGGKAMLLVDPDTDPQLDGILQAWNVAVGKDTVLDVSGYGRLIGTGPGVPLVMSYGAHPITKNFGRSMTIFPLARSVKSGSNAQAGGQVSELLMTSPESWAETDLKSGKAKFDEGKDTKGPVSLGVAASKKIGEKEARLVVIGDSDFASNRYLGAQRNGDLFFNSINWLAQDEELISIRPKSPANRRVNLTRSQQNMFFWFSIVLLPGAVIVAGALIWWKRR
;
A
#
# COMPACT_ATOMS: atom_id res chain seq x y z
N MET A 1 -50.08 -4.73 30.26
CA MET A 1 -48.67 -5.12 30.03
C MET A 1 -48.47 -5.75 28.65
N THR A 2 -49.28 -6.73 28.26
CA THR A 2 -49.21 -7.43 26.96
C THR A 2 -49.39 -6.53 25.73
N LEU A 3 -50.36 -5.61 25.72
CA LEU A 3 -50.56 -4.65 24.61
C LEU A 3 -49.36 -3.74 24.37
N ALA A 4 -48.70 -3.28 25.44
CA ALA A 4 -47.50 -2.45 25.33
C ALA A 4 -46.31 -3.22 24.74
N VAL A 5 -46.14 -4.50 25.13
CA VAL A 5 -45.10 -5.37 24.58
C VAL A 5 -45.33 -5.64 23.09
N VAL A 6 -46.57 -5.89 22.66
CA VAL A 6 -46.91 -6.09 21.23
C VAL A 6 -46.68 -4.81 20.42
N ALA A 7 -47.05 -3.64 20.94
CA ALA A 7 -46.80 -2.37 20.26
C ALA A 7 -45.30 -2.06 20.13
N ILE A 8 -44.50 -2.33 21.17
CA ILE A 8 -43.05 -2.17 21.13
C ILE A 8 -42.42 -3.15 20.12
N LEU A 9 -42.82 -4.42 20.14
CA LEU A 9 -42.33 -5.41 19.17
C LEU A 9 -42.71 -5.03 17.73
N GLY A 10 -43.92 -4.50 17.52
CA GLY A 10 -44.34 -3.98 16.21
C GLY A 10 -43.50 -2.79 15.75
N LEU A 11 -43.22 -1.83 16.64
CA LEU A 11 -42.39 -0.66 16.33
C LEU A 11 -40.92 -1.05 16.08
N VAL A 12 -40.36 -1.94 16.90
CA VAL A 12 -39.01 -2.47 16.73
C VAL A 12 -38.90 -3.23 15.42
N ASN A 13 -39.89 -4.07 15.08
CA ASN A 13 -39.91 -4.80 13.81
C ASN A 13 -40.06 -3.84 12.61
N PHE A 14 -40.89 -2.82 12.71
CA PHE A 14 -41.05 -1.79 11.67
C PHE A 14 -39.75 -0.99 11.46
N LEU A 15 -39.09 -0.58 12.55
CA LEU A 15 -37.80 0.10 12.50
C LEU A 15 -36.68 -0.82 11.99
N ALA A 16 -36.65 -2.08 12.40
CA ALA A 16 -35.68 -3.07 11.94
C ALA A 16 -35.87 -3.41 10.45
N ALA A 17 -37.12 -3.52 9.98
CA ALA A 17 -37.43 -3.77 8.58
C ALA A 17 -37.08 -2.59 7.65
N ARG A 18 -37.20 -1.35 8.16
CA ARG A 18 -36.94 -0.13 7.37
C ARG A 18 -35.52 0.40 7.50
N HIS A 19 -34.85 0.11 8.61
CA HIS A 19 -33.48 0.53 8.91
C HIS A 19 -32.64 -0.70 9.30
N SER A 20 -32.27 -1.51 8.30
CA SER A 20 -31.36 -2.63 8.46
C SER A 20 -29.91 -2.15 8.64
N LYS A 21 -29.63 -1.39 9.70
CA LYS A 21 -28.25 -1.12 10.10
C LYS A 21 -27.68 -2.40 10.68
N ARG A 22 -26.84 -3.09 9.89
CA ARG A 22 -26.05 -4.23 10.37
C ARG A 22 -24.89 -3.70 11.18
N PHE A 23 -24.77 -4.17 12.41
CA PHE A 23 -23.61 -3.89 13.27
C PHE A 23 -22.72 -5.12 13.26
N ASP A 24 -21.50 -4.97 12.76
CA ASP A 24 -20.50 -6.01 12.86
C ASP A 24 -19.86 -5.95 14.25
N LEU A 25 -20.15 -6.96 15.07
CA LEU A 25 -19.61 -7.12 16.42
C LEU A 25 -18.32 -7.95 16.44
N THR A 26 -17.81 -8.39 15.29
CA THR A 26 -16.52 -9.07 15.22
C THR A 26 -15.39 -8.09 15.51
N ALA A 27 -14.39 -8.53 16.27
CA ALA A 27 -13.28 -7.68 16.70
C ALA A 27 -12.49 -7.06 15.52
N GLU A 28 -12.48 -7.71 14.36
CA GLU A 28 -11.79 -7.26 13.14
C GLU A 28 -12.74 -6.66 12.08
N LYS A 29 -14.03 -6.55 12.41
CA LYS A 29 -15.12 -6.18 11.51
C LYS A 29 -15.08 -6.89 10.14
N LEU A 30 -14.99 -8.23 10.16
CA LEU A 30 -14.82 -9.10 8.98
C LEU A 30 -15.99 -9.07 7.99
N TYR A 31 -17.16 -8.62 8.43
CA TYR A 31 -18.40 -8.52 7.65
C TYR A 31 -18.77 -7.06 7.35
N SER A 32 -17.91 -6.11 7.72
CA SER A 32 -18.02 -4.71 7.30
C SER A 32 -16.99 -4.39 6.23
N LEU A 33 -17.37 -3.50 5.33
CA LEU A 33 -16.44 -2.93 4.37
C LEU A 33 -15.29 -2.26 5.11
N SER A 34 -14.10 -2.28 4.53
CA SER A 34 -13.03 -1.42 5.00
C SER A 34 -13.48 0.05 4.95
N ASP A 35 -13.03 0.84 5.94
CA ASP A 35 -13.34 2.28 6.02
C ASP A 35 -13.01 3.03 4.70
N GLN A 36 -12.10 2.47 3.91
CA GLN A 36 -11.70 2.98 2.63
C GLN A 36 -12.62 2.57 1.48
N THR A 37 -13.04 1.30 1.39
CA THR A 37 -14.09 0.90 0.45
C THR A 37 -15.32 1.77 0.68
N GLU A 38 -15.67 2.07 1.93
CA GLU A 38 -16.74 3.02 2.24
C GLU A 38 -16.50 4.42 1.65
N LYS A 39 -15.28 4.97 1.76
CA LYS A 39 -14.91 6.26 1.15
C LYS A 39 -15.00 6.24 -0.37
N ILE A 40 -14.41 5.23 -1.00
CA ILE A 40 -14.40 5.05 -2.46
C ILE A 40 -15.84 4.99 -2.96
N LEU A 41 -16.66 4.11 -2.39
CA LEU A 41 -18.05 3.94 -2.79
C LEU A 41 -18.87 5.22 -2.57
N GLY A 42 -18.62 5.94 -1.47
CA GLY A 42 -19.25 7.21 -1.15
C GLY A 42 -18.87 8.35 -2.11
N ALA A 43 -17.67 8.32 -2.67
CA ALA A 43 -17.14 9.32 -3.60
C ALA A 43 -17.48 9.05 -5.08
N LEU A 44 -18.01 7.86 -5.41
CA LEU A 44 -18.32 7.47 -6.80
C LEU A 44 -19.18 8.51 -7.49
N GLN A 45 -18.76 9.01 -8.66
CA GLN A 45 -19.52 9.93 -9.49
C GLN A 45 -20.25 9.27 -10.66
N LYS A 46 -19.85 8.06 -11.02
CA LYS A 46 -20.40 7.29 -12.15
C LYS A 46 -21.13 6.05 -11.65
N ASP A 47 -22.12 5.62 -12.42
CA ASP A 47 -22.81 4.36 -12.19
C ASP A 47 -21.90 3.18 -12.52
N VAL A 48 -21.95 2.15 -11.68
CA VAL A 48 -21.16 0.94 -11.82
C VAL A 48 -22.07 -0.27 -11.73
N ARG A 49 -21.83 -1.23 -12.62
CA ARG A 49 -22.53 -2.50 -12.68
C ARG A 49 -21.56 -3.63 -12.44
N VAL A 50 -21.83 -4.47 -11.44
CA VAL A 50 -21.10 -5.71 -11.18
C VAL A 50 -21.92 -6.89 -11.66
N LEU A 51 -21.36 -7.72 -12.54
CA LEU A 51 -22.03 -8.88 -13.14
C LEU A 51 -21.25 -10.13 -12.77
N LYS A 52 -21.88 -11.07 -12.06
CA LYS A 52 -21.30 -12.40 -11.83
C LYS A 52 -21.91 -13.38 -12.81
N PHE A 53 -21.09 -13.99 -13.64
CA PHE A 53 -21.50 -14.94 -14.66
C PHE A 53 -21.31 -16.36 -14.14
N ASP A 54 -22.33 -16.93 -13.51
CA ASP A 54 -22.27 -18.24 -12.88
C ASP A 54 -23.66 -18.87 -12.84
N LYS A 55 -23.70 -20.21 -12.78
CA LYS A 55 -24.91 -20.98 -12.56
C LYS A 55 -25.28 -21.03 -11.08
N SER A 56 -24.27 -21.02 -10.21
CA SER A 56 -24.46 -21.10 -8.77
C SER A 56 -24.45 -19.70 -8.14
N ASP A 57 -25.30 -19.53 -7.13
CA ASP A 57 -25.32 -18.30 -6.36
C ASP A 57 -24.16 -18.28 -5.37
N ASP A 58 -23.31 -17.25 -5.47
CA ASP A 58 -22.24 -17.00 -4.50
C ASP A 58 -22.78 -16.12 -3.37
N ALA A 59 -23.18 -16.76 -2.27
CA ALA A 59 -23.76 -16.07 -1.12
C ALA A 59 -22.80 -15.05 -0.49
N ALA A 60 -21.50 -15.34 -0.45
CA ALA A 60 -20.50 -14.45 0.13
C ALA A 60 -20.34 -13.19 -0.72
N LEU A 61 -20.23 -13.36 -2.05
CA LEU A 61 -20.19 -12.24 -2.99
C LEU A 61 -21.50 -11.44 -2.96
N ARG A 62 -22.65 -12.10 -2.85
CA ARG A 62 -23.96 -11.43 -2.74
C ARG A 62 -24.03 -10.55 -1.51
N ASP A 63 -23.57 -11.03 -0.36
CA ASP A 63 -23.53 -10.25 0.87
C ASP A 63 -22.60 -9.04 0.71
N LEU A 64 -21.42 -9.24 0.13
CA LEU A 64 -20.46 -8.16 -0.16
C LEU A 64 -21.08 -7.08 -1.07
N LEU A 65 -21.67 -7.48 -2.20
CA LEU A 65 -22.28 -6.55 -3.15
C LEU A 65 -23.54 -5.85 -2.58
N THR A 66 -24.24 -6.50 -1.65
CA THR A 66 -25.34 -5.89 -0.90
C THR A 66 -24.81 -4.76 -0.02
N GLU A 67 -23.69 -4.97 0.68
CA GLU A 67 -23.04 -3.92 1.46
C GLU A 67 -22.57 -2.77 0.54
N TYR A 68 -22.01 -3.06 -0.63
CA TYR A 68 -21.57 -2.03 -1.58
C TYR A 68 -22.74 -1.15 -2.03
N LYS A 69 -23.86 -1.79 -2.42
CA LYS A 69 -25.10 -1.10 -2.83
C LYS A 69 -25.71 -0.29 -1.69
N SER A 70 -25.58 -0.74 -0.45
CA SER A 70 -26.05 0.00 0.73
C SER A 70 -25.28 1.31 0.93
N ARG A 71 -23.99 1.34 0.57
CA ARG A 71 -23.13 2.51 0.69
C ARG A 71 -23.28 3.49 -0.47
N SER A 72 -23.51 2.98 -1.68
CA SER A 72 -23.63 3.82 -2.87
C SER A 72 -24.78 3.39 -3.76
N ARG A 73 -25.70 4.32 -4.02
CA ARG A 73 -26.82 4.12 -4.96
C ARG A 73 -26.39 3.97 -6.41
N ARG A 74 -25.14 4.33 -6.72
CA ARG A 74 -24.52 4.21 -8.04
C ARG A 74 -24.00 2.80 -8.32
N ILE A 75 -23.95 1.91 -7.31
CA ILE A 75 -23.60 0.50 -7.50
C ILE A 75 -24.86 -0.32 -7.76
N THR A 76 -24.84 -1.07 -8.86
CA THR A 76 -25.81 -2.11 -9.18
C THR A 76 -25.09 -3.44 -9.37
N TYR A 77 -25.76 -4.54 -9.04
CA TYR A 77 -25.20 -5.86 -9.30
C TYR A 77 -26.26 -6.84 -9.81
N GLN A 78 -25.81 -7.84 -10.56
CA GLN A 78 -26.65 -8.89 -11.11
C GLN A 78 -25.86 -10.20 -11.24
N PHE A 79 -26.48 -11.30 -10.83
CA PHE A 79 -26.02 -12.65 -11.13
C PHE A 79 -26.70 -13.10 -12.44
N VAL A 80 -25.90 -13.56 -13.39
CA VAL A 80 -26.34 -13.90 -14.75
C VAL A 80 -25.90 -15.32 -15.04
N ASP A 81 -26.85 -16.21 -15.35
CA ASP A 81 -26.52 -17.51 -15.95
C ASP A 81 -26.21 -17.29 -17.44
N PRO A 82 -24.97 -17.55 -17.91
CA PRO A 82 -24.58 -17.40 -19.31
C PRO A 82 -25.39 -18.26 -20.29
N GLN A 83 -25.98 -19.37 -19.82
CA GLN A 83 -26.81 -20.26 -20.64
C GLN A 83 -28.23 -19.75 -20.79
N GLU A 84 -28.81 -19.17 -19.73
CA GLU A 84 -30.14 -18.58 -19.79
C GLU A 84 -30.15 -17.22 -20.50
N LYS A 85 -29.06 -16.44 -20.38
CA LYS A 85 -28.93 -15.09 -20.94
C LYS A 85 -27.66 -14.93 -21.77
N PRO A 86 -27.54 -15.66 -22.90
CA PRO A 86 -26.33 -15.66 -23.72
C PRO A 86 -26.02 -14.29 -24.35
N GLU A 87 -27.03 -13.46 -24.62
CA GLU A 87 -26.86 -12.10 -25.13
C GLU A 87 -26.01 -11.22 -24.19
N ILE A 88 -26.26 -11.28 -22.88
CA ILE A 88 -25.51 -10.47 -21.91
C ILE A 88 -24.08 -10.98 -21.79
N ALA A 89 -23.89 -12.31 -21.75
CA ALA A 89 -22.55 -12.92 -21.72
C ALA A 89 -21.72 -12.55 -22.96
N LYS A 90 -22.34 -12.56 -24.15
CA LYS A 90 -21.70 -12.13 -25.40
C LYS A 90 -21.35 -10.64 -25.40
N GLN A 91 -22.22 -9.77 -24.89
CA GLN A 91 -21.97 -8.33 -24.81
C GLN A 91 -20.69 -8.01 -24.03
N TYR A 92 -20.45 -8.73 -22.94
CA TYR A 92 -19.27 -8.55 -22.09
C TYR A 92 -18.11 -9.48 -22.44
N GLY A 93 -18.24 -10.28 -23.51
CA GLY A 93 -17.17 -11.19 -23.98
C GLY A 93 -16.75 -12.22 -22.93
N VAL A 94 -17.71 -12.74 -22.16
CA VAL A 94 -17.47 -13.77 -21.14
C VAL A 94 -17.14 -15.10 -21.81
N GLN A 95 -16.03 -15.74 -21.40
CA GLN A 95 -15.54 -16.98 -21.99
C GLN A 95 -15.75 -18.19 -21.06
N HIS A 96 -15.76 -17.95 -19.75
CA HIS A 96 -15.82 -18.99 -18.73
C HIS A 96 -16.89 -18.70 -17.65
N PHE A 97 -17.45 -19.77 -17.07
CA PHE A 97 -18.28 -19.65 -15.87
C PHE A 97 -17.41 -19.22 -14.68
N GLY A 98 -17.99 -18.45 -13.77
CA GLY A 98 -17.35 -17.89 -12.60
C GLY A 98 -16.76 -16.49 -12.82
N GLU A 99 -16.70 -15.99 -14.07
CA GLU A 99 -16.20 -14.65 -14.36
C GLU A 99 -17.03 -13.56 -13.66
N THR A 100 -16.34 -12.58 -13.09
CA THR A 100 -16.96 -11.37 -12.55
C THR A 100 -16.54 -10.18 -13.41
N ILE A 101 -17.51 -9.38 -13.81
CA ILE A 101 -17.29 -8.19 -14.63
C ILE A 101 -17.70 -6.96 -13.84
N VAL A 102 -16.83 -5.95 -13.79
CA VAL A 102 -17.15 -4.63 -13.26
C VAL A 102 -17.17 -3.66 -14.43
N ALA A 103 -18.27 -2.91 -14.60
CA ALA A 103 -18.46 -2.03 -15.75
C ALA A 103 -18.98 -0.65 -15.35
N SER A 104 -18.48 0.40 -15.99
CA SER A 104 -19.00 1.77 -15.90
C SER A 104 -18.97 2.43 -17.28
N GLY A 105 -20.14 2.73 -17.84
CA GLY A 105 -20.25 3.19 -19.23
C GLY A 105 -19.66 2.16 -20.21
N THR A 106 -18.63 2.56 -20.96
CA THR A 106 -17.92 1.70 -21.92
C THR A 106 -16.71 0.98 -21.33
N ARG A 107 -16.29 1.33 -20.10
CA ARG A 107 -15.14 0.70 -19.44
C ARG A 107 -15.56 -0.57 -18.73
N VAL A 108 -14.78 -1.61 -18.92
CA VAL A 108 -15.04 -2.95 -18.40
C VAL A 108 -13.74 -3.51 -17.83
N GLU A 109 -13.80 -3.98 -16.60
CA GLU A 109 -12.68 -4.61 -15.89
C GLU A 109 -13.06 -6.00 -15.42
N ARG A 110 -12.07 -6.89 -15.41
CA ARG A 110 -12.18 -8.29 -14.97
C ARG A 110 -11.31 -8.48 -13.74
N PRO A 111 -11.84 -8.32 -12.52
CA PRO A 111 -11.08 -8.61 -11.31
C PRO A 111 -10.63 -10.08 -11.30
N GLU A 112 -9.43 -10.34 -10.77
CA GLU A 112 -8.86 -11.69 -10.68
C GLU A 112 -9.67 -12.58 -9.73
N SER A 113 -10.11 -12.02 -8.60
CA SER A 113 -11.02 -12.66 -7.65
C SER A 113 -12.29 -11.82 -7.41
N ALA A 114 -13.24 -12.39 -6.69
CA ALA A 114 -14.48 -11.71 -6.31
C ALA A 114 -14.46 -11.22 -4.84
N ASP A 115 -13.27 -10.93 -4.30
CA ASP A 115 -13.13 -10.39 -2.95
C ASP A 115 -13.26 -8.84 -2.90
N GLU A 116 -13.31 -8.28 -1.69
CA GLU A 116 -13.48 -6.82 -1.50
C GLU A 116 -12.37 -6.03 -2.20
N GLN A 117 -11.14 -6.53 -2.17
CA GLN A 117 -9.99 -5.81 -2.69
C GLN A 117 -10.08 -5.69 -4.21
N ASP A 118 -10.24 -6.82 -4.90
CA ASP A 118 -10.21 -6.86 -6.35
C ASP A 118 -11.44 -6.18 -6.94
N LEU A 119 -12.60 -6.33 -6.31
CA LEU A 119 -13.82 -5.62 -6.71
C LEU A 119 -13.68 -4.11 -6.53
N THR A 120 -13.19 -3.64 -5.37
CA THR A 120 -13.03 -2.20 -5.12
C THR A 120 -12.01 -1.59 -6.07
N SER A 121 -10.91 -2.32 -6.33
CA SER A 121 -9.89 -1.91 -7.30
C SER A 121 -10.48 -1.82 -8.71
N ALA A 122 -11.24 -2.82 -9.16
CA ALA A 122 -11.91 -2.80 -10.46
C ALA A 122 -12.93 -1.64 -10.58
N ILE A 123 -13.68 -1.35 -9.51
CA ILE A 123 -14.60 -0.19 -9.45
C ILE A 123 -13.83 1.12 -9.66
N LEU A 124 -12.71 1.32 -8.97
CA LEU A 124 -11.86 2.50 -9.16
C LEU A 124 -11.38 2.63 -10.60
N LYS A 125 -10.92 1.52 -11.21
CA LYS A 125 -10.43 1.50 -12.60
C LYS A 125 -11.49 1.94 -13.60
N VAL A 126 -12.71 1.39 -13.51
CA VAL A 126 -13.78 1.74 -14.46
C VAL A 126 -14.36 3.13 -14.24
N THR A 127 -14.29 3.67 -13.02
CA THR A 127 -14.89 4.97 -12.68
C THR A 127 -13.97 6.16 -12.88
N ARG A 128 -12.65 5.97 -12.89
CA ARG A 128 -11.69 7.07 -13.15
C ARG A 128 -11.97 7.78 -14.47
N ASP A 129 -11.79 9.10 -14.50
CA ASP A 129 -11.95 9.89 -15.75
C ASP A 129 -10.75 9.75 -16.67
N ALA A 130 -9.53 9.79 -16.12
CA ALA A 130 -8.29 9.63 -16.85
C ALA A 130 -7.41 8.57 -16.20
N VAL A 131 -6.76 7.77 -17.03
CA VAL A 131 -5.65 6.91 -16.60
C VAL A 131 -4.44 7.81 -16.41
N LYS A 132 -3.85 7.76 -15.22
CA LYS A 132 -2.64 8.56 -14.90
C LYS A 132 -1.42 7.88 -15.52
N THR A 133 -0.48 8.70 -15.98
CA THR A 133 0.75 8.20 -16.61
C THR A 133 1.93 8.37 -15.66
N VAL A 134 2.65 7.28 -15.40
CA VAL A 134 3.94 7.26 -14.70
C VAL A 134 5.05 7.24 -15.76
N CYS A 135 5.89 8.26 -15.73
CA CYS A 135 6.94 8.48 -16.71
C CYS A 135 8.31 8.17 -16.10
N PHE A 136 9.03 7.21 -16.66
CA PHE A 136 10.38 6.86 -16.24
C PHE A 136 11.39 7.59 -17.11
N VAL A 137 12.32 8.32 -16.50
CA VAL A 137 13.39 9.00 -17.24
C VAL A 137 14.37 7.97 -17.81
N GLU A 138 14.86 8.21 -19.02
CA GLU A 138 15.91 7.42 -19.68
C GLU A 138 17.01 8.32 -20.26
N GLY A 139 18.24 7.79 -20.27
CA GLY A 139 19.39 8.39 -20.96
C GLY A 139 20.69 8.37 -20.15
N HIS A 140 20.62 8.10 -18.85
CA HIS A 140 21.74 8.17 -17.91
C HIS A 140 22.11 6.82 -17.28
N GLY A 141 21.52 5.72 -17.76
CA GLY A 141 21.81 4.37 -17.26
C GLY A 141 20.87 3.93 -16.14
N GLU A 142 19.66 4.48 -16.15
CA GLU A 142 18.54 4.14 -15.27
C GLU A 142 18.14 2.66 -15.45
N LYS A 143 17.43 2.11 -14.45
CA LYS A 143 16.96 0.72 -14.52
C LYS A 143 15.91 0.56 -15.64
N PRO A 144 16.14 -0.26 -16.67
CA PRO A 144 15.27 -0.33 -17.85
C PRO A 144 13.93 -1.02 -17.53
N LEU A 145 12.82 -0.47 -18.03
CA LEU A 145 11.49 -1.09 -17.88
C LEU A 145 11.35 -2.36 -18.73
N SER A 146 12.06 -2.42 -19.86
CA SER A 146 12.00 -3.56 -20.78
C SER A 146 12.61 -4.85 -20.22
N SER A 147 13.48 -4.76 -19.20
CA SER A 147 14.18 -5.93 -18.66
C SER A 147 13.36 -6.64 -17.58
N GLN A 148 13.08 -7.93 -17.82
CA GLN A 148 12.41 -8.84 -16.89
C GLN A 148 13.38 -9.58 -15.95
N GLU A 149 14.69 -9.38 -16.12
CA GLU A 149 15.75 -10.07 -15.38
C GLU A 149 16.46 -9.15 -14.39
N GLY A 150 17.10 -9.75 -13.38
CA GLY A 150 18.11 -9.11 -12.53
C GLY A 150 17.70 -7.76 -11.94
N GLU A 151 18.43 -6.71 -12.36
CA GLU A 151 18.28 -5.33 -11.86
C GLU A 151 17.25 -4.49 -12.64
N GLY A 152 16.57 -5.07 -13.63
CA GLY A 152 15.55 -4.39 -14.43
C GLY A 152 14.27 -4.04 -13.66
N TYR A 153 13.40 -3.26 -14.29
CA TYR A 153 12.13 -2.78 -13.72
C TYR A 153 10.88 -3.35 -14.43
N GLY A 154 11.01 -4.44 -15.18
CA GLY A 154 9.89 -5.08 -15.87
C GLY A 154 8.72 -5.48 -14.96
N GLN A 155 9.00 -5.95 -13.74
CA GLN A 155 7.96 -6.26 -12.76
C GLN A 155 7.31 -4.99 -12.17
N VAL A 156 8.06 -3.90 -12.05
CA VAL A 156 7.52 -2.59 -11.67
C VAL A 156 6.53 -2.10 -12.73
N GLU A 157 6.90 -2.19 -14.01
CA GLU A 157 6.01 -1.81 -15.12
C GLU A 157 4.71 -2.63 -15.09
N ALA A 158 4.81 -3.95 -14.93
CA ALA A 158 3.66 -4.84 -14.83
C ALA A 158 2.76 -4.51 -13.64
N GLY A 159 3.35 -4.24 -12.46
CA GLY A 159 2.61 -3.86 -11.25
C GLY A 159 1.91 -2.50 -11.38
N LEU A 160 2.57 -1.52 -11.99
CA LEU A 160 1.93 -0.21 -12.24
C LEU A 160 0.76 -0.33 -13.23
N LYS A 161 0.91 -1.14 -14.29
CA LYS A 161 -0.18 -1.45 -15.22
C LYS A 161 -1.33 -2.17 -14.53
N SER A 162 -1.05 -3.10 -13.60
CA SER A 162 -2.09 -3.78 -12.84
C SER A 162 -2.80 -2.85 -11.85
N GLU A 163 -2.15 -1.78 -11.38
CA GLU A 163 -2.77 -0.68 -10.62
C GLU A 163 -3.46 0.38 -11.53
N ASN A 164 -3.58 0.11 -12.84
CA ASN A 164 -4.21 0.97 -13.84
C ASN A 164 -3.53 2.33 -14.01
N TYR A 165 -2.19 2.32 -13.99
CA TYR A 165 -1.38 3.38 -14.53
C TYR A 165 -0.98 3.06 -15.98
N GLN A 166 -0.88 4.10 -16.81
CA GLN A 166 -0.06 4.03 -18.01
C GLN A 166 1.39 4.21 -17.60
N VAL A 167 2.29 3.47 -18.23
CA VAL A 167 3.73 3.57 -17.98
C VAL A 167 4.43 3.88 -19.30
N LYS A 168 5.36 4.83 -19.28
CA LYS A 168 6.19 5.17 -20.44
C LYS A 168 7.60 5.58 -20.03
N GLU A 169 8.56 5.31 -20.89
CA GLU A 169 9.91 5.87 -20.80
C GLU A 169 9.93 7.26 -21.48
N VAL A 170 10.75 8.17 -20.96
CA VAL A 170 10.89 9.53 -21.48
C VAL A 170 12.34 10.00 -21.44
N ASN A 171 12.87 10.31 -22.62
CA ASN A 171 14.10 11.07 -22.74
C ASN A 171 13.80 12.59 -22.65
N LEU A 172 14.24 13.25 -21.58
CA LEU A 172 13.91 14.65 -21.32
C LEU A 172 14.54 15.62 -22.33
N VAL A 173 15.74 15.34 -22.84
CA VAL A 173 16.37 16.13 -23.90
C VAL A 173 15.52 16.13 -25.16
N THR A 174 15.08 14.96 -25.61
CA THR A 174 14.29 14.82 -26.83
C THR A 174 12.89 15.40 -26.68
N ALA A 175 12.28 15.23 -25.49
CA ALA A 175 10.97 15.80 -25.18
C ALA A 175 11.02 17.33 -24.91
N ASN A 176 12.20 17.89 -24.60
CA ASN A 176 12.47 19.28 -24.25
C ASN A 176 11.70 19.80 -23.01
N GLN A 177 10.97 18.93 -22.33
CA GLN A 177 10.23 19.17 -21.09
C GLN A 177 9.72 17.82 -20.55
N VAL A 178 9.29 17.81 -19.29
CA VAL A 178 8.43 16.72 -18.80
C VAL A 178 7.10 16.75 -19.60
N PRO A 179 6.69 15.64 -20.25
CA PRO A 179 5.45 15.59 -21.02
C PRO A 179 4.21 15.95 -20.18
N ALA A 180 3.26 16.66 -20.78
CA ALA A 180 2.10 17.21 -20.07
C ALA A 180 1.15 16.15 -19.49
N ASP A 181 1.18 14.94 -20.04
CA ASP A 181 0.41 13.78 -19.57
C ASP A 181 1.10 13.01 -18.43
N CYS A 182 2.37 13.32 -18.11
CA CYS A 182 3.07 12.74 -16.96
C CYS A 182 2.44 13.21 -15.65
N SER A 183 1.77 12.28 -14.98
CA SER A 183 1.18 12.50 -13.65
C SER A 183 2.20 12.34 -12.53
N VAL A 184 3.13 11.39 -12.70
CA VAL A 184 4.28 11.14 -11.83
C VAL A 184 5.52 10.93 -12.70
N LEU A 185 6.63 11.60 -12.36
CA LEU A 185 7.94 11.37 -12.97
C LEU A 185 8.78 10.47 -12.05
N VAL A 186 9.49 9.48 -12.60
CA VAL A 186 10.37 8.58 -11.85
C VAL A 186 11.77 8.65 -12.47
N GLU A 187 12.74 9.03 -11.64
CA GLU A 187 14.17 8.99 -11.96
C GLU A 187 14.75 7.78 -11.21
N ALA A 188 15.00 6.68 -11.92
CA ALA A 188 15.25 5.37 -11.33
C ALA A 188 16.74 4.98 -11.40
N GLY A 189 17.54 5.56 -10.49
CA GLY A 189 18.96 5.21 -10.36
C GLY A 189 19.82 5.63 -11.55
N PRO A 190 19.87 6.93 -11.92
CA PRO A 190 20.76 7.41 -12.98
C PRO A 190 22.22 7.12 -12.64
N ALA A 191 22.88 6.32 -13.48
CA ALA A 191 24.29 5.97 -13.33
C ALA A 191 25.24 7.12 -13.71
N LYS A 192 24.75 8.13 -14.42
CA LYS A 192 25.50 9.32 -14.88
C LYS A 192 24.79 10.61 -14.49
N ALA A 193 25.56 11.69 -14.45
CA ALA A 193 25.03 13.04 -14.25
C ALA A 193 24.02 13.42 -15.33
N LEU A 194 22.87 13.95 -14.91
CA LEU A 194 21.91 14.58 -15.82
C LEU A 194 22.50 15.88 -16.38
N PHE A 195 22.07 16.28 -17.58
CA PHE A 195 22.43 17.60 -18.08
C PHE A 195 21.75 18.69 -17.24
N PRO A 196 22.38 19.87 -17.04
CA PRO A 196 21.79 20.97 -16.28
C PRO A 196 20.41 21.39 -16.77
N GLN A 197 20.15 21.26 -18.08
CA GLN A 197 18.85 21.56 -18.68
C GLN A 197 17.78 20.54 -18.26
N GLU A 198 18.11 19.26 -18.12
CA GLU A 198 17.17 18.23 -17.69
C GLU A 198 16.83 18.39 -16.21
N ALA A 199 17.83 18.62 -15.36
CA ALA A 199 17.60 18.96 -13.96
C ALA A 199 16.69 20.20 -13.82
N ALA A 200 16.87 21.22 -14.68
CA ALA A 200 15.98 22.38 -14.73
C ALA A 200 14.55 22.04 -15.21
N MET A 201 14.39 21.09 -16.13
CA MET A 201 13.05 20.61 -16.55
C MET A 201 12.33 19.89 -15.41
N ILE A 202 13.03 19.04 -14.65
CA ILE A 202 12.48 18.36 -13.47
C ILE A 202 12.12 19.38 -12.38
N ALA A 203 13.00 20.35 -12.11
CA ALA A 203 12.74 21.43 -11.17
C ALA A 203 11.48 22.22 -11.57
N LYS A 204 11.37 22.64 -12.84
CA LYS A 204 10.21 23.35 -13.37
C LYS A 204 8.92 22.52 -13.27
N PHE A 205 8.99 21.21 -13.48
CA PHE A 205 7.84 20.32 -13.31
C PHE A 205 7.37 20.29 -11.85
N LEU A 206 8.29 20.15 -10.91
CA LEU A 206 8.01 20.19 -9.47
C LEU A 206 7.47 21.56 -9.03
N ASP A 207 8.07 22.66 -9.49
CA ASP A 207 7.63 24.04 -9.26
C ASP A 207 6.25 24.33 -9.86
N GLY A 208 5.78 23.51 -10.81
CA GLY A 208 4.45 23.59 -11.41
C GLY A 208 3.36 22.80 -10.67
N GLY A 209 3.68 22.17 -9.53
CA GLY A 209 2.77 21.24 -8.85
C GLY A 209 2.92 19.77 -9.30
N GLY A 210 4.03 19.45 -9.96
CA GLY A 210 4.37 18.11 -10.40
C GLY A 210 4.72 17.18 -9.25
N LYS A 211 4.79 15.88 -9.54
CA LYS A 211 5.11 14.85 -8.55
C LYS A 211 6.21 13.94 -9.04
N ALA A 212 7.26 13.75 -8.25
CA ALA A 212 8.42 12.97 -8.67
C ALA A 212 8.87 11.95 -7.62
N MET A 213 9.42 10.84 -8.09
CA MET A 213 10.18 9.88 -7.30
C MET A 213 11.63 9.88 -7.79
N LEU A 214 12.58 10.14 -6.90
CA LEU A 214 14.00 10.17 -7.22
C LEU A 214 14.71 9.05 -6.44
N LEU A 215 15.29 8.09 -7.17
CA LEU A 215 16.03 6.98 -6.60
C LEU A 215 17.52 7.20 -6.87
N VAL A 216 18.32 7.32 -5.82
CA VAL A 216 19.71 7.79 -5.93
C VAL A 216 20.65 6.79 -5.26
N ASP A 217 21.26 5.92 -6.06
CA ASP A 217 22.22 4.89 -5.62
C ASP A 217 23.54 5.49 -5.17
N PRO A 218 24.29 4.93 -4.19
CA PRO A 218 25.66 5.33 -3.81
C PRO A 218 26.64 5.35 -4.99
N ASP A 219 27.79 6.00 -4.81
CA ASP A 219 28.85 6.12 -5.81
C ASP A 219 28.47 6.76 -7.16
N THR A 220 27.27 7.35 -7.25
CA THR A 220 26.81 8.19 -8.36
C THR A 220 26.74 9.68 -7.97
N ASP A 221 26.81 10.56 -8.96
CA ASP A 221 26.53 11.99 -8.84
C ASP A 221 25.59 12.43 -9.98
N PRO A 222 24.26 12.31 -9.78
CA PRO A 222 23.29 12.65 -10.81
C PRO A 222 23.08 14.15 -11.01
N GLN A 223 23.76 15.02 -10.23
CA GLN A 223 23.62 16.48 -10.27
C GLN A 223 22.20 16.97 -9.91
N LEU A 224 21.53 16.29 -8.97
CA LEU A 224 20.18 16.63 -8.49
C LEU A 224 20.17 17.57 -7.27
N ASP A 225 21.35 18.00 -6.77
CA ASP A 225 21.50 18.77 -5.53
C ASP A 225 20.61 20.01 -5.48
N GLY A 226 20.50 20.76 -6.58
CA GLY A 226 19.69 21.97 -6.65
C GLY A 226 18.20 21.70 -6.38
N ILE A 227 17.66 20.61 -6.91
CA ILE A 227 16.28 20.17 -6.68
C ILE A 227 16.13 19.75 -5.22
N LEU A 228 17.02 18.89 -4.73
CA LEU A 228 16.93 18.34 -3.38
C LEU A 228 17.04 19.42 -2.30
N GLN A 229 17.98 20.36 -2.43
CA GLN A 229 18.14 21.50 -1.53
C GLN A 229 16.92 22.43 -1.53
N ALA A 230 16.36 22.70 -2.72
CA ALA A 230 15.13 23.47 -2.84
C ALA A 230 13.99 22.80 -2.05
N TRP A 231 13.96 21.47 -1.98
CA TRP A 231 12.96 20.67 -1.29
C TRP A 231 13.27 20.33 0.17
N ASN A 232 14.34 20.91 0.74
CA ASN A 232 14.84 20.57 2.07
C ASN A 232 15.15 19.08 2.26
N VAL A 233 15.71 18.45 1.22
CA VAL A 233 16.17 17.06 1.25
C VAL A 233 17.69 17.05 1.13
N ALA A 234 18.35 16.29 2.00
CA ALA A 234 19.79 16.08 1.96
C ALA A 234 20.09 14.62 1.62
N VAL A 235 20.92 14.40 0.61
CA VAL A 235 21.39 13.09 0.18
C VAL A 235 22.87 12.96 0.51
N GLY A 236 23.24 11.89 1.20
CA GLY A 236 24.61 11.61 1.62
C GLY A 236 25.52 11.20 0.47
N LYS A 237 26.82 11.42 0.66
CA LYS A 237 27.90 10.82 -0.14
C LYS A 237 28.53 9.69 0.66
N ASP A 238 27.69 8.73 1.02
CA ASP A 238 27.99 7.64 1.93
C ASP A 238 27.28 6.37 1.47
N THR A 239 27.67 5.24 2.08
CA THR A 239 26.95 3.96 1.94
C THR A 239 26.58 3.48 3.32
N VAL A 240 25.31 3.15 3.53
CA VAL A 240 24.79 2.72 4.82
C VAL A 240 25.07 1.24 5.03
N LEU A 241 25.76 0.94 6.13
CA LEU A 241 26.11 -0.40 6.56
C LEU A 241 25.33 -0.76 7.83
N ASP A 242 24.80 -1.98 7.89
CA ASP A 242 24.06 -2.50 9.03
C ASP A 242 24.73 -3.74 9.63
N VAL A 243 25.29 -3.60 10.84
CA VAL A 243 25.96 -4.69 11.57
C VAL A 243 25.14 -5.27 12.71
N SER A 244 23.84 -4.96 12.78
CA SER A 244 22.89 -5.56 13.76
C SER A 244 22.92 -7.10 13.74
N GLY A 245 23.37 -7.68 12.63
CA GLY A 245 23.49 -9.12 12.42
C GLY A 245 22.32 -9.70 11.64
N TYR A 246 21.22 -8.96 11.45
CA TYR A 246 20.08 -9.44 10.67
C TYR A 246 20.46 -9.77 9.23
N GLY A 247 21.24 -8.92 8.55
CA GLY A 247 21.73 -9.19 7.20
C GLY A 247 22.61 -10.44 7.11
N ARG A 248 23.37 -10.78 8.17
CA ARG A 248 24.15 -12.04 8.22
C ARG A 248 23.24 -13.26 8.38
N LEU A 249 22.15 -13.16 9.14
CA LEU A 249 21.20 -14.26 9.33
C LEU A 249 20.52 -14.67 8.02
N ILE A 250 20.32 -13.72 7.10
CA ILE A 250 19.68 -13.97 5.79
C ILE A 250 20.67 -14.04 4.62
N GLY A 251 21.98 -14.00 4.89
CA GLY A 251 23.02 -14.17 3.88
C GLY A 251 23.28 -12.95 2.97
N THR A 252 22.81 -11.76 3.34
CA THR A 252 23.02 -10.52 2.56
C THR A 252 24.22 -9.70 3.02
N GLY A 253 24.69 -9.94 4.26
CA GLY A 253 25.83 -9.20 4.84
C GLY A 253 25.46 -7.77 5.27
N PRO A 254 26.46 -6.96 5.68
CA PRO A 254 26.21 -5.63 6.25
C PRO A 254 25.90 -4.55 5.22
N GLY A 255 26.23 -4.75 3.94
CA GLY A 255 25.93 -3.80 2.86
C GLY A 255 24.48 -3.81 2.38
N VAL A 256 23.59 -4.52 3.08
CA VAL A 256 22.17 -4.59 2.76
C VAL A 256 21.36 -4.26 4.02
N PRO A 257 21.24 -2.98 4.39
CA PRO A 257 20.38 -2.54 5.48
C PRO A 257 18.96 -3.09 5.41
N LEU A 258 18.42 -3.42 6.57
CA LEU A 258 17.05 -3.89 6.73
C LEU A 258 16.28 -2.87 7.55
N VAL A 259 15.26 -2.29 6.95
CA VAL A 259 14.43 -1.29 7.60
C VAL A 259 13.22 -1.98 8.21
N MET A 260 13.04 -1.77 9.51
CA MET A 260 11.89 -2.23 10.29
C MET A 260 11.22 -1.10 11.07
N SER A 261 11.82 0.10 11.06
CA SER A 261 11.29 1.28 11.72
C SER A 261 10.90 2.29 10.65
N TYR A 262 9.62 2.67 10.65
CA TYR A 262 9.05 3.51 9.63
C TYR A 262 8.50 4.80 10.22
N GLY A 263 8.72 5.91 9.51
CA GLY A 263 8.09 7.18 9.85
C GLY A 263 6.57 7.12 9.72
N ALA A 264 5.87 7.98 10.46
CA ALA A 264 4.42 8.10 10.37
C ALA A 264 4.02 8.79 9.06
N HIS A 265 3.69 8.00 8.04
CA HIS A 265 3.31 8.52 6.72
C HIS A 265 2.32 7.58 6.02
N PRO A 266 1.41 8.06 5.15
CA PRO A 266 0.50 7.19 4.40
C PRO A 266 1.19 6.04 3.65
N ILE A 267 2.37 6.31 3.07
CA ILE A 267 3.19 5.30 2.33
C ILE A 267 3.50 4.07 3.19
N THR A 268 3.84 4.26 4.46
CA THR A 268 4.37 3.24 5.38
C THR A 268 3.37 2.83 6.46
N LYS A 269 2.18 3.44 6.50
CA LYS A 269 1.19 3.31 7.60
C LYS A 269 0.87 1.86 7.99
N ASN A 270 0.82 0.94 7.02
CA ASN A 270 0.42 -0.45 7.22
C ASN A 270 1.61 -1.43 7.30
N PHE A 271 2.84 -0.94 7.44
CA PHE A 271 4.02 -1.81 7.42
C PHE A 271 4.21 -2.58 8.72
N GLY A 272 3.74 -2.03 9.85
CA GLY A 272 3.71 -2.74 11.14
C GLY A 272 5.06 -3.32 11.54
N ARG A 273 5.17 -4.65 11.62
CA ARG A 273 6.40 -5.39 11.95
C ARG A 273 7.09 -6.00 10.73
N SER A 274 6.68 -5.63 9.52
CA SER A 274 7.31 -6.09 8.28
C SER A 274 8.61 -5.34 8.01
N MET A 275 9.43 -5.91 7.13
CA MET A 275 10.74 -5.35 6.79
C MET A 275 10.82 -4.97 5.31
N THR A 276 11.70 -4.04 5.00
CA THR A 276 12.13 -3.67 3.65
C THR A 276 13.64 -3.79 3.56
N ILE A 277 14.13 -4.12 2.37
CA ILE A 277 15.53 -4.53 2.13
C ILE A 277 16.14 -3.56 1.14
N PHE A 278 17.28 -2.96 1.51
CA PHE A 278 17.93 -1.95 0.70
C PHE A 278 19.38 -2.31 0.41
N PRO A 279 19.70 -2.97 -0.71
CA PRO A 279 21.07 -3.27 -1.08
C PRO A 279 21.85 -1.99 -1.44
N LEU A 280 22.99 -1.78 -0.78
CA LEU A 280 23.88 -0.64 -1.05
C LEU A 280 23.13 0.69 -1.07
N ALA A 281 22.44 1.04 0.00
CA ALA A 281 21.76 2.33 0.10
C ALA A 281 22.69 3.45 0.58
N ARG A 282 22.40 4.69 0.20
CA ARG A 282 22.97 5.91 0.81
C ARG A 282 21.96 6.60 1.74
N SER A 283 22.45 7.48 2.60
CA SER A 283 21.58 8.24 3.49
C SER A 283 20.75 9.28 2.73
N VAL A 284 19.47 9.40 3.11
CA VAL A 284 18.56 10.45 2.62
C VAL A 284 17.74 10.93 3.80
N LYS A 285 17.87 12.21 4.15
CA LYS A 285 17.27 12.79 5.34
C LYS A 285 16.69 14.18 5.08
N SER A 286 15.97 14.69 6.06
CA SER A 286 15.57 16.09 6.07
C SER A 286 16.79 17.00 6.11
N GLY A 287 16.77 18.04 5.28
CA GLY A 287 17.78 19.10 5.27
C GLY A 287 17.58 20.11 6.40
N SER A 288 18.50 21.06 6.49
CA SER A 288 18.48 22.16 7.46
C SER A 288 17.95 23.49 6.88
N ASN A 289 17.48 23.50 5.64
CA ASN A 289 16.98 24.69 4.97
C ASN A 289 15.55 25.03 5.40
N ALA A 290 15.43 25.77 6.51
CA ALA A 290 14.15 26.24 7.03
C ALA A 290 13.35 27.12 6.05
N GLN A 291 13.99 27.70 5.02
CA GLN A 291 13.34 28.59 4.04
C GLN A 291 12.68 27.84 2.87
N ALA A 292 12.94 26.55 2.72
CA ALA A 292 12.40 25.74 1.62
C ALA A 292 10.86 25.51 1.70
N GLY A 293 10.23 25.78 2.85
CA GLY A 293 8.77 25.84 3.01
C GLY A 293 8.00 24.52 2.81
N GLY A 294 8.68 23.38 2.66
CA GLY A 294 8.08 22.07 2.47
C GLY A 294 8.04 21.23 3.74
N GLN A 295 7.02 20.39 3.85
CA GLN A 295 6.94 19.37 4.91
C GLN A 295 7.72 18.15 4.44
N VAL A 296 8.75 17.74 5.20
CA VAL A 296 9.57 16.57 4.90
C VAL A 296 9.38 15.54 6.02
N SER A 297 9.06 14.31 5.65
CA SER A 297 8.89 13.17 6.55
C SER A 297 9.91 12.10 6.20
N GLU A 298 10.79 11.77 7.14
CA GLU A 298 11.71 10.63 7.01
C GLU A 298 10.93 9.32 7.16
N LEU A 299 11.05 8.45 6.16
CA LEU A 299 10.20 7.25 6.01
C LEU A 299 10.88 5.99 6.50
N LEU A 300 12.18 5.85 6.27
CA LEU A 300 12.90 4.58 6.31
C LEU A 300 14.07 4.69 7.28
N MET A 301 13.90 4.23 8.52
CA MET A 301 14.93 4.31 9.55
C MET A 301 15.62 2.96 9.72
N THR A 302 16.95 2.94 9.54
CA THR A 302 17.77 1.75 9.79
C THR A 302 17.90 1.43 11.29
N SER A 303 18.58 0.33 11.61
CA SER A 303 18.88 -0.06 12.99
C SER A 303 19.81 0.95 13.69
N PRO A 304 19.72 1.10 15.03
CA PRO A 304 20.71 1.86 15.81
C PRO A 304 22.16 1.37 15.67
N GLU A 305 22.34 0.11 15.27
CA GLU A 305 23.65 -0.52 15.03
C GLU A 305 24.21 -0.21 13.63
N SER A 306 23.46 0.46 12.76
CA SER A 306 23.94 0.89 11.45
C SER A 306 24.81 2.15 11.52
N TRP A 307 25.52 2.44 10.43
CA TRP A 307 26.13 3.76 10.19
C TRP A 307 26.21 4.06 8.70
N ALA A 308 26.34 5.33 8.35
CA ALA A 308 26.64 5.79 7.01
C ALA A 308 28.17 5.92 6.86
N GLU A 309 28.77 5.01 6.09
CA GLU A 309 30.21 4.89 5.82
C GLU A 309 30.63 5.82 4.69
N THR A 310 31.61 6.67 4.95
CA THR A 310 32.10 7.66 3.99
C THR A 310 33.40 7.24 3.28
N ASP A 311 34.13 6.25 3.78
CA ASP A 311 35.41 5.77 3.22
C ASP A 311 35.43 4.25 2.98
N LEU A 312 34.64 3.80 2.01
CA LEU A 312 34.66 2.41 1.54
C LEU A 312 35.94 2.03 0.78
N LYS A 313 36.71 3.01 0.27
CA LYS A 313 37.88 2.79 -0.59
C LYS A 313 39.09 2.25 0.19
N SER A 314 39.11 2.44 1.51
CA SER A 314 40.13 1.91 2.41
C SER A 314 40.09 0.38 2.58
N GLY A 315 39.06 -0.30 2.06
CA GLY A 315 38.96 -1.77 2.02
C GLY A 315 38.58 -2.42 3.35
N LYS A 316 38.32 -1.64 4.41
CA LYS A 316 37.75 -2.12 5.68
C LYS A 316 36.70 -1.13 6.16
N ALA A 317 35.44 -1.44 5.93
CA ALA A 317 34.32 -0.73 6.56
C ALA A 317 34.52 -0.73 8.08
N LYS A 318 34.69 0.46 8.66
CA LYS A 318 34.91 0.66 10.08
C LYS A 318 34.36 2.03 10.42
N PHE A 319 33.43 2.06 11.36
CA PHE A 319 32.92 3.31 11.89
C PHE A 319 34.04 4.23 12.40
N ASP A 320 34.18 5.37 11.76
CA ASP A 320 35.09 6.45 12.13
C ASP A 320 34.33 7.61 12.79
N GLU A 321 34.51 7.76 14.10
CA GLU A 321 33.87 8.80 14.89
C GLU A 321 34.24 10.21 14.38
N GLY A 322 33.22 11.04 14.16
CA GLY A 322 33.37 12.41 13.64
C GLY A 322 33.43 12.51 12.10
N LYS A 323 33.54 11.39 11.39
CA LYS A 323 33.38 11.34 9.91
C LYS A 323 32.07 10.67 9.52
N ASP A 324 31.79 9.51 10.10
CA ASP A 324 30.62 8.73 9.76
C ASP A 324 29.40 9.13 10.61
N THR A 325 28.22 8.91 10.04
CA THR A 325 26.96 9.14 10.76
C THR A 325 26.48 7.85 11.39
N LYS A 326 26.48 7.77 12.72
CA LYS A 326 25.94 6.63 13.45
C LYS A 326 24.41 6.58 13.34
N GLY A 327 23.86 5.38 13.24
CA GLY A 327 22.44 5.15 13.10
C GLY A 327 21.61 5.41 14.36
N PRO A 328 20.27 5.39 14.24
CA PRO A 328 19.49 5.15 13.02
C PRO A 328 19.73 6.18 11.91
N VAL A 329 19.94 5.70 10.69
CA VAL A 329 20.13 6.53 9.49
C VAL A 329 18.87 6.45 8.65
N SER A 330 18.41 7.59 8.15
CA SER A 330 17.28 7.62 7.22
C SER A 330 17.75 7.27 5.80
N LEU A 331 17.01 6.39 5.12
CA LEU A 331 17.28 5.98 3.73
C LEU A 331 16.32 6.61 2.72
N GLY A 332 15.29 7.32 3.18
CA GLY A 332 14.32 7.90 2.28
C GLY A 332 13.32 8.81 2.96
N VAL A 333 12.82 9.77 2.18
CA VAL A 333 11.90 10.82 2.64
C VAL A 333 10.72 10.98 1.68
N ALA A 334 9.60 11.42 2.22
CA ALA A 334 8.51 12.03 1.45
C ALA A 334 8.44 13.52 1.79
N ALA A 335 8.30 14.36 0.76
CA ALA A 335 8.20 15.80 0.90
C ALA A 335 7.00 16.33 0.12
N SER A 336 6.29 17.33 0.67
CA SER A 336 5.20 18.02 -0.02
C SER A 336 5.29 19.54 0.13
N LYS A 337 4.80 20.24 -0.90
CA LYS A 337 4.71 21.69 -0.96
C LYS A 337 3.42 22.13 -1.61
N LYS A 338 2.81 23.18 -1.06
CA LYS A 338 1.66 23.83 -1.70
C LYS A 338 2.16 24.90 -2.66
N ILE A 339 1.82 24.77 -3.94
CA ILE A 339 2.16 25.71 -5.00
C ILE A 339 0.86 26.24 -5.60
N GLY A 340 0.44 27.43 -5.15
CA GLY A 340 -0.88 27.95 -5.46
C GLY A 340 -1.99 27.04 -4.93
N GLU A 341 -2.85 26.54 -5.82
CA GLU A 341 -3.90 25.57 -5.50
C GLU A 341 -3.45 24.11 -5.62
N LYS A 342 -2.28 23.85 -6.21
CA LYS A 342 -1.76 22.50 -6.42
C LYS A 342 -0.86 22.08 -5.26
N GLU A 343 -0.82 20.78 -5.01
CA GLU A 343 0.15 20.15 -4.11
C GLU A 343 1.22 19.43 -4.95
N ALA A 344 2.46 19.89 -4.82
CA ALA A 344 3.63 19.21 -5.35
C ALA A 344 4.11 18.17 -4.33
N ARG A 345 4.55 17.00 -4.80
CA ARG A 345 5.00 15.90 -3.94
C ARG A 345 6.31 15.29 -4.47
N LEU A 346 7.20 14.93 -3.57
CA LEU A 346 8.50 14.36 -3.89
C LEU A 346 8.78 13.17 -2.96
N VAL A 347 9.18 12.04 -3.52
CA VAL A 347 9.75 10.91 -2.75
C VAL A 347 11.20 10.76 -3.16
N VAL A 348 12.11 10.66 -2.20
CA VAL A 348 13.53 10.42 -2.47
C VAL A 348 13.97 9.21 -1.65
N ILE A 349 14.58 8.22 -2.29
CA ILE A 349 15.12 7.02 -1.63
C ILE A 349 16.56 6.83 -2.12
N GLY A 350 17.48 6.53 -1.19
CA GLY A 350 18.91 6.39 -1.45
C GLY A 350 19.32 5.06 -2.09
N ASP A 351 18.40 4.42 -2.81
CA ASP A 351 18.56 3.09 -3.39
C ASP A 351 17.48 2.91 -4.47
N SER A 352 17.88 2.51 -5.68
CA SER A 352 17.02 2.13 -6.80
C SER A 352 16.88 0.61 -6.95
N ASP A 353 17.82 -0.15 -6.42
CA ASP A 353 17.85 -1.61 -6.48
C ASP A 353 16.76 -2.25 -5.61
N PHE A 354 16.28 -1.60 -4.54
CA PHE A 354 15.18 -2.12 -3.71
C PHE A 354 13.91 -2.46 -4.52
N ALA A 355 13.68 -1.74 -5.63
CA ALA A 355 12.53 -1.92 -6.53
C ALA A 355 12.87 -2.67 -7.82
N SER A 356 14.12 -3.13 -8.00
CA SER A 356 14.49 -4.00 -9.12
C SER A 356 13.74 -5.34 -9.07
N ASN A 357 13.66 -6.04 -10.20
CA ASN A 357 13.03 -7.38 -10.29
C ASN A 357 13.55 -8.36 -9.23
N ARG A 358 14.82 -8.21 -8.81
CA ARG A 358 15.44 -9.03 -7.76
C ARG A 358 14.85 -8.78 -6.37
N TYR A 359 14.52 -7.54 -6.04
CA TYR A 359 14.12 -7.14 -4.69
C TYR A 359 12.67 -6.68 -4.57
N LEU A 360 11.96 -6.43 -5.67
CA LEU A 360 10.57 -5.96 -5.65
C LEU A 360 9.65 -6.92 -4.87
N GLY A 361 9.80 -8.23 -5.10
CA GLY A 361 9.06 -9.26 -4.38
C GLY A 361 9.59 -9.57 -2.96
N ALA A 362 10.67 -8.93 -2.53
CA ALA A 362 11.25 -9.16 -1.21
C ALA A 362 10.47 -8.39 -0.15
N GLN A 363 9.84 -9.16 0.76
CA GLN A 363 9.18 -8.62 1.96
C GLN A 363 8.12 -7.56 1.60
N ARG A 364 8.37 -6.26 1.90
CA ARG A 364 7.46 -5.14 1.59
C ARG A 364 8.03 -4.15 0.57
N ASN A 365 9.08 -4.49 -0.18
CA ASN A 365 9.70 -3.56 -1.12
C ASN A 365 8.73 -3.11 -2.24
N GLY A 366 8.00 -4.05 -2.85
CA GLY A 366 6.95 -3.73 -3.81
C GLY A 366 5.87 -2.84 -3.20
N ASP A 367 5.43 -3.15 -1.98
CA ASP A 367 4.46 -2.32 -1.25
C ASP A 367 4.97 -0.89 -1.08
N LEU A 368 6.26 -0.71 -0.75
CA LEU A 368 6.87 0.60 -0.58
C LEU A 368 6.90 1.38 -1.89
N PHE A 369 7.32 0.73 -2.98
CA PHE A 369 7.38 1.37 -4.30
C PHE A 369 5.98 1.79 -4.76
N PHE A 370 5.03 0.86 -4.80
CA PHE A 370 3.67 1.14 -5.28
C PHE A 370 2.94 2.13 -4.37
N ASN A 371 3.11 2.06 -3.03
CA ASN A 371 2.53 3.05 -2.14
C ASN A 371 3.13 4.45 -2.36
N SER A 372 4.42 4.54 -2.70
CA SER A 372 5.07 5.80 -3.03
C SER A 372 4.49 6.41 -4.30
N ILE A 373 4.32 5.60 -5.36
CA ILE A 373 3.68 6.05 -6.61
C ILE A 373 2.23 6.45 -6.39
N ASN A 374 1.45 5.65 -5.66
CA ASN A 374 0.07 5.97 -5.32
C ASN A 374 -0.04 7.28 -4.52
N TRP A 375 0.87 7.52 -3.58
CA TRP A 375 0.91 8.79 -2.84
C TRP A 375 1.28 9.95 -3.76
N LEU A 376 2.27 9.80 -4.64
CA LEU A 376 2.65 10.83 -5.62
C LEU A 376 1.51 11.11 -6.62
N ALA A 377 0.81 10.07 -7.08
CA ALA A 377 -0.34 10.19 -7.95
C ALA A 377 -1.56 10.82 -7.25
N GLN A 378 -1.52 11.04 -5.93
CA GLN A 378 -2.67 11.45 -5.11
C GLN A 378 -3.81 10.42 -5.14
N ASP A 379 -3.46 9.16 -5.32
CA ASP A 379 -4.33 7.98 -5.25
C ASP A 379 -4.11 7.26 -3.91
N GLU A 380 -4.13 8.01 -2.80
CA GLU A 380 -3.98 7.44 -1.46
C GLU A 380 -5.07 6.40 -1.16
N GLU A 381 -6.20 6.50 -1.84
CA GLU A 381 -7.27 5.49 -1.86
C GLU A 381 -6.89 4.17 -2.53
N LEU A 382 -5.72 4.00 -3.16
CA LEU A 382 -5.22 2.69 -3.59
C LEU A 382 -4.31 2.06 -2.53
N ILE A 383 -3.54 2.88 -1.80
CA ILE A 383 -2.55 2.45 -0.79
C ILE A 383 -3.16 1.55 0.28
N SER A 384 -4.41 1.82 0.66
CA SER A 384 -5.06 1.11 1.76
C SER A 384 -5.88 -0.14 1.35
N ILE A 385 -6.13 -0.43 0.04
CA ILE A 385 -7.08 -1.51 -0.37
C ILE A 385 -6.46 -2.92 -0.18
N ARG A 386 -5.19 -3.02 0.21
CA ARG A 386 -4.50 -4.30 0.43
C ARG A 386 -5.26 -5.20 1.44
N PRO A 387 -5.15 -6.52 1.31
CA PRO A 387 -6.10 -7.42 1.96
C PRO A 387 -5.88 -7.38 3.46
N LYS A 388 -6.96 -7.19 4.21
CA LYS A 388 -6.95 -7.42 5.66
C LYS A 388 -6.62 -8.89 5.89
N SER A 389 -5.35 -9.20 6.11
CA SER A 389 -4.96 -10.55 6.48
C SER A 389 -5.64 -10.86 7.81
N PRO A 390 -6.42 -11.96 7.94
CA PRO A 390 -6.91 -12.36 9.24
C PRO A 390 -5.69 -12.55 10.14
N ALA A 391 -5.57 -11.69 11.16
CA ALA A 391 -4.50 -11.82 12.12
C ALA A 391 -4.65 -13.21 12.73
N ASN A 392 -3.69 -14.09 12.48
CA ASN A 392 -3.66 -15.42 13.07
C ASN A 392 -3.36 -15.25 14.58
N ARG A 393 -4.39 -14.88 15.34
CA ARG A 393 -4.33 -14.75 16.79
C ARG A 393 -4.29 -16.15 17.37
N ARG A 394 -3.09 -16.73 17.36
CA ARG A 394 -2.80 -17.88 18.19
C ARG A 394 -3.00 -17.43 19.63
N VAL A 395 -3.91 -18.10 20.32
CA VAL A 395 -4.11 -17.86 21.75
C VAL A 395 -2.88 -18.43 22.47
N ASN A 396 -1.89 -17.58 22.69
CA ASN A 396 -0.71 -17.91 23.49
C ASN A 396 -1.08 -17.81 24.97
N LEU A 397 -1.76 -18.84 25.49
CA LEU A 397 -2.02 -18.95 26.91
C LEU A 397 -0.69 -19.24 27.62
N THR A 398 -0.36 -18.45 28.64
CA THR A 398 0.72 -18.81 29.57
C THR A 398 0.37 -20.11 30.29
N ARG A 399 1.37 -20.87 30.77
CA ARG A 399 1.13 -22.08 31.60
C ARG A 399 0.18 -21.80 32.78
N SER A 400 0.27 -20.61 33.37
CA SER A 400 -0.63 -20.18 34.44
C SER A 400 -2.08 -20.02 33.96
N GLN A 401 -2.29 -19.40 32.79
CA GLN A 401 -3.63 -19.25 32.21
C GLN A 401 -4.22 -20.60 31.78
N GLN A 402 -3.43 -21.50 31.19
CA GLN A 402 -3.88 -22.85 30.85
C GLN A 402 -4.32 -23.63 32.09
N ASN A 403 -3.51 -23.61 33.17
CA ASN A 403 -3.88 -24.25 34.42
C ASN A 403 -5.14 -23.63 35.04
N MET A 404 -5.28 -22.30 35.01
CA MET A 404 -6.49 -21.63 35.50
C MET A 404 -7.73 -22.08 34.73
N PHE A 405 -7.67 -22.12 33.39
CA PHE A 405 -8.77 -22.58 32.56
C PHE A 405 -9.10 -24.06 32.81
N PHE A 406 -8.10 -24.92 32.96
CA PHE A 406 -8.29 -26.33 33.29
C PHE A 406 -9.05 -26.51 34.62
N TRP A 407 -8.56 -25.91 35.71
CA TRP A 407 -9.20 -26.04 37.02
C TRP A 407 -10.60 -25.43 37.06
N PHE A 408 -10.79 -24.29 36.40
CA PHE A 408 -12.09 -23.64 36.35
C PHE A 408 -13.12 -24.47 35.55
N SER A 409 -12.74 -24.96 34.37
CA SER A 409 -13.67 -25.65 33.47
C SER A 409 -13.93 -27.11 33.85
N ILE A 410 -12.92 -27.84 34.34
CA ILE A 410 -13.04 -29.28 34.60
C ILE A 410 -13.39 -29.57 36.05
N VAL A 411 -12.97 -28.71 36.99
CA VAL A 411 -13.17 -28.98 38.42
C VAL A 411 -14.22 -28.05 39.02
N LEU A 412 -14.07 -26.74 38.86
CA LEU A 412 -14.93 -25.77 39.54
C LEU A 412 -16.36 -25.77 39.00
N LEU A 413 -16.54 -25.74 37.67
CA LEU A 413 -17.87 -25.76 37.04
C LEU A 413 -18.63 -27.08 37.33
N PRO A 414 -18.08 -28.28 37.05
CA PRO A 414 -18.74 -29.53 37.38
C PRO A 414 -18.93 -29.73 38.88
N GLY A 415 -17.93 -29.34 39.69
CA GLY A 415 -18.02 -29.37 41.15
C GLY A 415 -19.15 -28.50 41.69
N ALA A 416 -19.33 -27.29 41.16
CA ALA A 416 -20.44 -26.41 41.53
C ALA A 416 -21.79 -27.02 41.18
N VAL A 417 -21.91 -27.71 40.04
CA VAL A 417 -23.14 -28.42 39.66
C VAL A 417 -23.42 -29.60 40.61
N ILE A 418 -22.40 -30.39 40.98
CA ILE A 418 -22.54 -31.50 41.93
C ILE A 418 -22.96 -30.99 43.30
N VAL A 419 -22.31 -29.93 43.81
CA VAL A 419 -22.65 -29.32 45.10
C VAL A 419 -24.07 -28.76 45.08
N ALA A 420 -24.46 -28.04 44.03
CA ALA A 420 -25.82 -27.55 43.87
C ALA A 420 -26.84 -28.71 43.86
N GLY A 421 -26.54 -29.79 43.14
CA GLY A 421 -27.36 -31.01 43.12
C GLY A 421 -27.49 -31.67 44.50
N ALA A 422 -26.38 -31.79 45.23
CA ALA A 422 -26.36 -32.36 46.58
C ALA A 422 -27.12 -31.49 47.59
N LEU A 423 -26.97 -30.16 47.53
CA LEU A 423 -27.71 -29.22 48.37
C LEU A 423 -29.21 -29.28 48.10
N ILE A 424 -29.61 -29.36 46.82
CA ILE A 424 -31.02 -29.52 46.44
C ILE A 424 -31.56 -30.86 46.94
N TRP A 425 -30.80 -31.95 46.81
CA TRP A 425 -31.20 -33.27 47.31
C TRP A 425 -31.38 -33.27 48.84
N TRP A 426 -30.43 -32.68 49.57
CA TRP A 426 -30.48 -32.61 51.04
C TRP A 426 -31.64 -31.74 51.53
N LYS A 427 -31.95 -30.63 50.84
CA LYS A 427 -33.12 -29.81 51.17
C LYS A 427 -34.46 -30.51 50.90
N ARG A 428 -34.49 -31.50 49.99
CA ARG A 428 -35.69 -32.25 49.62
C ARG A 428 -35.92 -33.51 50.47
N ARG A 429 -34.95 -33.89 51.30
CA ARG A 429 -35.02 -35.00 52.24
C ARG A 429 -35.29 -34.47 53.63
#